data_AF-A0A9E1Q862-F1
#
_entry.id   AF-A0A9E1Q862-F1
#
_cell.length_a   1.000
_cell.length_b   1.000
_cell.length_c   1.000
_cell.angle_alpha   90.00
_cell.angle_beta   90.00
_cell.angle_gamma   90.00
#
_symmetry.space_group_name_H-M   'P 1'
#
loop_
_entity.id
_entity.type
_entity.pdbx_description
1 polymer ?
#
loop_
_entity_poly.entity_id
_entity_poly.type
_entity_poly.pdbx_seq_one_letter_code
_entity_poly.pdbx_strand_id
1 'polypeptide(L)'
;PYVIFQDISLDEMAIHYPIKEEELLRISGVGTGKAKKFGEMFLALIAKYVDENKIERADDLLVRTSSKKSSDKVSIIQQIDRKMNLDDIAARTSLNREAVLCEIEQIVAAGTKLNITHLIEESMDEDCVEELFEFFSESEDEGIEAALIEFEDSYSENELRLMRVKFLSDVAN
;
A
#
# COMPACT_ATOMS: atom_id res chain seq x y z
N PRO A 1 -46.59 4.38 -0.17
CA PRO A 1 -45.53 3.59 0.53
C PRO A 1 -44.27 4.44 0.66
N TYR A 2 -43.75 4.63 1.88
CA TYR A 2 -42.47 5.33 2.06
C TYR A 2 -41.34 4.39 1.65
N VAL A 3 -40.71 4.67 0.51
CA VAL A 3 -39.54 3.94 0.01
C VAL A 3 -38.33 4.35 0.85
N ILE A 4 -37.77 3.41 1.63
CA ILE A 4 -36.62 3.67 2.52
C ILE A 4 -35.33 3.84 1.69
N PHE A 5 -35.03 2.83 0.87
CA PHE A 5 -33.96 2.84 -0.14
C PHE A 5 -34.58 2.78 -1.53
N GLN A 6 -34.03 3.57 -2.45
CA GLN A 6 -34.48 3.55 -3.84
C GLN A 6 -34.02 2.26 -4.51
N ASP A 7 -34.68 1.87 -5.60
CA ASP A 7 -34.35 0.64 -6.34
C ASP A 7 -32.87 0.62 -6.76
N ILE A 8 -32.32 1.76 -7.18
CA ILE A 8 -30.88 1.90 -7.51
C ILE A 8 -29.99 1.50 -6.32
N SER A 9 -30.33 1.95 -5.11
CA SER A 9 -29.57 1.58 -3.90
C SER A 9 -29.71 0.08 -3.58
N LEU A 10 -30.89 -0.50 -3.79
CA LEU A 10 -31.15 -1.91 -3.54
C LEU A 10 -30.43 -2.81 -4.56
N ASP A 11 -30.41 -2.42 -5.83
CA ASP A 11 -29.67 -3.10 -6.89
C ASP A 11 -28.17 -3.05 -6.61
N GLU A 12 -27.63 -1.90 -6.23
CA GLU A 12 -26.22 -1.79 -5.82
C GLU A 12 -25.91 -2.66 -4.58
N MET A 13 -26.80 -2.71 -3.58
CA MET A 13 -26.63 -3.62 -2.42
C MET A 13 -26.62 -5.10 -2.84
N ALA A 14 -27.42 -5.48 -3.85
CA ALA A 14 -27.46 -6.84 -4.38
C ALA A 14 -26.24 -7.20 -5.23
N ILE A 15 -25.50 -6.21 -5.73
CA ILE A 15 -24.25 -6.40 -6.49
C ILE A 15 -23.05 -6.47 -5.53
N HIS A 16 -22.96 -5.51 -4.60
CA HIS A 16 -21.78 -5.33 -3.74
C HIS A 16 -21.86 -6.12 -2.43
N TYR A 17 -23.07 -6.53 -2.02
CA TYR A 17 -23.32 -7.23 -0.77
C TYR A 17 -22.67 -6.56 0.46
N PRO A 18 -22.95 -5.30 0.79
CA PRO A 18 -22.38 -4.67 1.97
C PRO A 18 -22.81 -5.40 3.26
N ILE A 19 -21.84 -5.73 4.12
CA ILE A 19 -22.07 -6.34 5.44
C ILE A 19 -21.57 -5.46 6.60
N LYS A 20 -20.88 -4.35 6.29
CA LYS A 20 -20.46 -3.33 7.25
C LYS A 20 -21.10 -1.98 6.94
N GLU A 21 -21.26 -1.16 7.97
CA GLU A 21 -21.86 0.18 7.83
C GLU A 21 -21.07 1.07 6.87
N GLU A 22 -19.74 1.01 6.92
CA GLU A 22 -18.85 1.75 6.01
C GLU A 22 -19.06 1.38 4.53
N GLU A 23 -19.33 0.11 4.24
CA GLU A 23 -19.61 -0.39 2.90
C GLU A 23 -20.98 0.10 2.43
N LEU A 24 -21.97 0.09 3.33
CA LEU A 24 -23.32 0.58 3.07
C LEU A 24 -23.33 2.09 2.74
N LEU A 25 -22.45 2.87 3.36
CA LEU A 25 -22.30 4.31 3.10
C LEU A 25 -21.70 4.62 1.72
N ARG A 26 -21.07 3.65 1.05
CA ARG A 26 -20.56 3.80 -0.32
C ARG A 26 -21.64 3.60 -1.39
N ILE A 27 -22.80 3.03 -1.00
CA ILE A 27 -23.93 2.79 -1.91
C ILE A 27 -24.63 4.10 -2.25
N SER A 28 -24.91 4.30 -3.53
CA SER A 28 -25.58 5.48 -4.04
C SER A 28 -26.96 5.66 -3.40
N GLY A 29 -27.23 6.85 -2.88
CA GLY A 29 -28.50 7.17 -2.21
C GLY A 29 -28.59 6.72 -0.73
N VAL A 30 -27.50 6.18 -0.17
CA VAL A 30 -27.38 5.85 1.25
C VAL A 30 -26.56 6.89 2.01
N GLY A 31 -27.27 7.81 2.67
CA GLY A 31 -26.64 8.74 3.61
C GLY A 31 -26.54 8.17 5.02
N THR A 32 -25.70 8.81 5.86
CA THR A 32 -25.48 8.47 7.28
C THR A 32 -26.76 8.29 8.09
N GLY A 33 -27.76 9.14 7.85
CA GLY A 33 -29.06 9.04 8.52
C GLY A 33 -29.83 7.75 8.21
N LYS A 34 -29.76 7.27 6.96
CA LYS A 34 -30.41 6.01 6.55
C LYS A 34 -29.62 4.80 7.00
N ALA A 35 -28.29 4.85 6.86
CA ALA A 35 -27.39 3.79 7.32
C ALA A 35 -27.58 3.53 8.83
N LYS A 36 -27.59 4.58 9.64
CA LYS A 36 -27.76 4.45 11.09
C LYS A 36 -29.16 4.00 11.52
N LYS A 37 -30.22 4.42 10.80
CA LYS A 37 -31.60 4.09 11.18
C LYS A 37 -32.09 2.75 10.66
N PHE A 38 -31.62 2.33 9.48
CA PHE A 38 -32.16 1.18 8.75
C PHE A 38 -31.07 0.20 8.30
N GLY A 39 -29.80 0.61 8.29
CA GLY A 39 -28.71 -0.18 7.74
C GLY A 39 -28.49 -1.50 8.46
N GLU A 40 -28.58 -1.52 9.80
CA GLU A 40 -28.33 -2.74 10.59
C GLU A 40 -29.18 -3.93 10.13
N MET A 41 -30.47 -3.73 9.85
CA MET A 41 -31.36 -4.79 9.36
C MET A 41 -30.96 -5.29 7.97
N PHE A 42 -30.55 -4.38 7.08
CA PHE A 42 -30.12 -4.73 5.72
C PHE A 42 -28.78 -5.46 5.74
N LEU A 43 -27.80 -4.95 6.50
CA LEU A 43 -26.50 -5.56 6.68
C LEU A 43 -26.62 -6.99 7.23
N ALA A 44 -27.48 -7.20 8.24
CA ALA A 44 -27.71 -8.52 8.80
C ALA A 44 -28.35 -9.48 7.79
N LEU A 45 -29.31 -9.01 6.99
CA LEU A 45 -29.94 -9.81 5.94
C LEU A 45 -28.95 -10.19 4.84
N ILE A 46 -28.18 -9.22 4.37
CA ILE A 46 -27.17 -9.42 3.32
C ILE A 46 -26.07 -10.35 3.83
N ALA A 47 -25.56 -10.13 5.05
CA ALA A 47 -24.55 -10.99 5.67
C ALA A 47 -25.01 -12.43 5.80
N LYS A 48 -26.27 -12.65 6.24
CA LYS A 48 -26.86 -13.98 6.29
C LYS A 48 -26.92 -14.63 4.90
N TYR A 49 -27.38 -13.88 3.89
CA TYR A 49 -27.46 -14.39 2.52
C TYR A 49 -26.08 -14.75 1.95
N VAL A 50 -25.06 -13.93 2.22
CA VAL A 50 -23.67 -14.19 1.84
C VAL A 50 -23.14 -15.47 2.46
N ASP A 51 -23.36 -15.66 3.77
CA ASP A 51 -22.90 -16.84 4.50
C ASP A 51 -23.61 -18.12 4.03
N GLU A 52 -24.94 -18.09 3.93
CA GLU A 52 -25.74 -19.24 3.49
C GLU A 52 -25.39 -19.72 2.08
N ASN A 53 -25.06 -18.77 1.19
CA ASN A 53 -24.74 -19.06 -0.21
C ASN A 53 -23.23 -19.12 -0.49
N LYS A 54 -22.39 -18.92 0.54
CA LYS A 54 -20.91 -18.87 0.43
C LYS A 54 -20.43 -17.92 -0.68
N ILE A 55 -21.03 -16.74 -0.75
CA ILE A 55 -20.71 -15.74 -1.77
C ILE A 55 -19.35 -15.13 -1.43
N GLU A 56 -18.41 -15.21 -2.38
CA GLU A 56 -17.13 -14.54 -2.27
C GLU A 56 -17.27 -13.09 -2.73
N ARG A 57 -17.10 -12.14 -1.80
CA ARG A 57 -17.33 -10.71 -2.04
C ARG A 57 -16.04 -10.03 -2.50
N ALA A 58 -16.16 -9.09 -3.45
CA ALA A 58 -15.03 -8.29 -3.92
C ALA A 58 -14.36 -7.51 -2.78
N ASP A 59 -15.15 -6.92 -1.88
CA ASP A 59 -14.63 -6.19 -0.72
C ASP A 59 -13.87 -7.09 0.26
N ASP A 60 -14.23 -8.36 0.40
CA ASP A 60 -13.50 -9.30 1.27
C ASP A 60 -12.13 -9.65 0.68
N LEU A 61 -12.02 -9.73 -0.64
CA LEU A 61 -10.73 -9.88 -1.34
C LEU A 61 -9.86 -8.62 -1.16
N LEU A 62 -10.46 -7.43 -1.24
CA LEU A 62 -9.76 -6.17 -0.99
C LEU A 62 -9.27 -6.04 0.47
N VAL A 63 -10.08 -6.44 1.44
CA VAL A 63 -9.68 -6.44 2.87
C VAL A 63 -8.59 -7.48 3.15
N ARG A 64 -8.66 -8.66 2.54
CA ARG A 64 -7.59 -9.68 2.68
C ARG A 64 -6.28 -9.20 2.06
N THR A 65 -6.33 -8.58 0.89
CA THR A 65 -5.13 -8.03 0.24
C THR A 65 -4.56 -6.85 1.00
N SER A 66 -5.37 -5.94 1.55
CA SER A 66 -4.88 -4.83 2.37
C SER A 66 -4.30 -5.29 3.71
N SER A 67 -4.92 -6.26 4.37
CA SER A 67 -4.40 -6.86 5.61
C SER A 67 -3.07 -7.57 5.37
N LYS A 68 -2.97 -8.32 4.26
CA LYS A 68 -1.73 -8.99 3.87
C LYS A 68 -0.62 -7.98 3.56
N LYS A 69 -0.90 -6.95 2.76
CA LYS A 69 0.04 -5.85 2.50
C LYS A 69 0.51 -5.17 3.79
N SER A 70 -0.40 -4.92 4.74
CA SER A 70 -0.02 -4.33 6.03
C SER A 70 0.89 -5.24 6.86
N SER A 71 0.61 -6.56 6.88
CA SER A 71 1.47 -7.55 7.54
C SER A 71 2.84 -7.66 6.87
N ASP A 72 2.87 -7.62 5.53
CA ASP A 72 4.11 -7.69 4.76
C ASP A 72 4.97 -6.45 5.01
N LYS A 73 4.38 -5.24 5.06
CA LYS A 73 5.08 -4.00 5.44
C LYS A 73 5.74 -4.09 6.82
N VAL A 74 4.99 -4.55 7.83
CA VAL A 74 5.53 -4.73 9.18
C VAL A 74 6.68 -5.75 9.19
N SER A 75 6.54 -6.84 8.42
CA SER A 75 7.57 -7.85 8.28
C SER A 75 8.84 -7.29 7.61
N ILE A 76 8.69 -6.49 6.54
CA ILE A 76 9.79 -5.83 5.84
C ILE A 76 10.55 -4.90 6.79
N ILE A 77 9.85 -4.02 7.53
CA ILE A 77 10.46 -3.10 8.51
C ILE A 77 11.33 -3.89 9.51
N GLN A 78 10.77 -4.94 10.10
CA GLN A 78 11.49 -5.77 11.09
C GLN A 78 12.72 -6.48 10.52
N GLN A 79 12.72 -6.81 9.23
CA GLN A 79 13.83 -7.50 8.58
C GLN A 79 14.92 -6.53 8.13
N ILE A 80 14.55 -5.32 7.70
CA ILE A 80 15.49 -4.20 7.48
C ILE A 80 16.21 -3.86 8.78
N ASP A 81 15.51 -3.76 9.91
CA ASP A 81 16.12 -3.52 11.23
C ASP A 81 17.12 -4.61 11.64
N ARG A 82 16.94 -5.83 11.12
CA ARG A 82 17.85 -6.97 11.32
C ARG A 82 18.98 -7.01 10.30
N LYS A 83 19.11 -5.99 9.45
CA LYS A 83 20.11 -5.86 8.40
C LYS A 83 20.10 -7.02 7.40
N MET A 84 18.91 -7.51 7.06
CA MET A 84 18.75 -8.54 6.03
C MET A 84 18.84 -7.92 4.63
N ASN A 85 19.37 -8.67 3.66
CA ASN A 85 19.39 -8.26 2.25
C ASN A 85 18.00 -8.40 1.60
N LEU A 86 17.80 -7.78 0.45
CA LEU A 86 16.51 -7.77 -0.25
C LEU A 86 16.03 -9.17 -0.66
N ASP A 87 16.94 -10.07 -1.03
CA ASP A 87 16.59 -11.40 -1.52
C ASP A 87 16.07 -12.31 -0.39
N ASP A 88 16.67 -12.21 0.79
CA ASP A 88 16.22 -12.89 2.00
C ASP A 88 14.87 -12.31 2.48
N ILE A 89 14.67 -11.00 2.32
CA ILE A 89 13.39 -10.35 2.65
C ILE A 89 12.28 -10.84 1.72
N ALA A 90 12.57 -10.91 0.42
CA ALA A 90 11.66 -11.43 -0.61
C ALA A 90 11.24 -12.88 -0.29
N ALA A 91 12.21 -13.74 0.05
CA ALA A 91 11.95 -15.14 0.42
C ALA A 91 11.02 -15.27 1.64
N ARG A 92 11.15 -14.40 2.65
CA ARG A 92 10.34 -14.43 3.88
C ARG A 92 8.94 -13.86 3.72
N THR A 93 8.78 -12.89 2.82
CA THR A 93 7.49 -12.23 2.54
C THR A 93 6.72 -12.89 1.40
N SER A 94 7.31 -13.91 0.74
CA SER A 94 6.77 -14.50 -0.49
C SER A 94 6.54 -13.46 -1.61
N LEU A 95 7.35 -12.41 -1.60
CA LEU A 95 7.40 -11.37 -2.63
C LEU A 95 8.63 -11.59 -3.52
N ASN A 96 8.68 -10.92 -4.67
CA ASN A 96 9.92 -10.81 -5.45
C ASN A 96 10.69 -9.55 -5.01
N ARG A 97 11.96 -9.45 -5.41
CA ARG A 97 12.85 -8.35 -5.04
C ARG A 97 12.26 -6.97 -5.39
N GLU A 98 11.67 -6.86 -6.58
CA GLU A 98 11.05 -5.62 -7.06
C GLU A 98 9.84 -5.20 -6.21
N ALA A 99 8.99 -6.16 -5.84
CA ALA A 99 7.85 -5.90 -4.96
C ALA A 99 8.29 -5.51 -3.55
N VAL A 100 9.36 -6.11 -3.02
CA VAL A 100 9.95 -5.68 -1.74
C VAL A 100 10.42 -4.24 -1.83
N LEU A 101 11.15 -3.86 -2.89
CA LEU A 101 11.61 -2.49 -3.10
C LEU A 101 10.44 -1.50 -3.20
N CYS A 102 9.38 -1.85 -3.95
CA CYS A 102 8.14 -1.06 -4.01
C CYS A 102 7.48 -0.88 -2.63
N GLU A 103 7.44 -1.94 -1.81
CA GLU A 103 6.87 -1.86 -0.47
C GLU A 103 7.74 -0.97 0.46
N ILE A 104 9.08 -1.04 0.33
CA ILE A 104 10.01 -0.16 1.07
C ILE A 104 9.76 1.31 0.71
N GLU A 105 9.66 1.64 -0.58
CA GLU A 105 9.34 2.99 -1.04
C GLU A 105 8.01 3.48 -0.45
N GLN A 106 6.99 2.63 -0.45
CA GLN A 106 5.69 2.97 0.16
C GLN A 106 5.77 3.18 1.67
N ILE A 107 6.63 2.43 2.38
CA ILE A 107 6.83 2.58 3.83
C ILE A 107 7.48 3.94 4.12
N VAL A 108 8.53 4.31 3.38
CA VAL A 108 9.19 5.61 3.53
C VAL A 108 8.28 6.76 3.12
N ALA A 109 7.55 6.63 2.01
CA ALA A 109 6.56 7.61 1.57
C ALA A 109 5.39 7.78 2.57
N ALA A 110 5.10 6.77 3.39
CA ALA A 110 4.13 6.86 4.47
C ALA A 110 4.68 7.55 5.74
N GLY A 111 5.93 8.02 5.72
CA GLY A 111 6.56 8.75 6.81
C GLY A 111 7.35 7.87 7.80
N THR A 112 7.58 6.59 7.48
CA THR A 112 8.36 5.71 8.35
C THR A 112 9.85 5.84 8.04
N LYS A 113 10.64 6.22 9.04
CA LYS A 113 12.09 6.24 8.92
C LYS A 113 12.66 4.82 8.88
N LEU A 114 13.40 4.49 7.83
CA LEU A 114 14.05 3.20 7.62
C LEU A 114 15.55 3.39 7.41
N ASN A 115 16.35 2.64 8.15
CA ASN A 115 17.78 2.58 7.89
C ASN A 115 18.09 1.44 6.90
N ILE A 116 18.31 1.81 5.63
CA ILE A 116 18.65 0.88 4.56
C ILE A 116 20.11 0.95 4.13
N THR A 117 20.99 1.58 4.93
CA THR A 117 22.40 1.79 4.56
C THR A 117 23.09 0.47 4.19
N HIS A 118 22.81 -0.62 4.91
CA HIS A 118 23.40 -1.93 4.60
C HIS A 118 22.98 -2.49 3.23
N LEU A 119 21.80 -2.13 2.73
CA LEU A 119 21.36 -2.55 1.39
C LEU A 119 22.09 -1.79 0.29
N ILE A 120 22.46 -0.53 0.56
CA ILE A 120 23.15 0.34 -0.37
C ILE A 120 24.63 -0.04 -0.44
N GLU A 121 25.27 -0.25 0.71
CA GLU A 121 26.67 -0.68 0.83
C GLU A 121 26.94 -2.04 0.15
N GLU A 122 25.92 -2.86 -0.09
CA GLU A 122 26.03 -4.12 -0.84
C GLU A 122 26.08 -3.90 -2.37
N SER A 123 25.50 -2.80 -2.86
CA SER A 123 25.38 -2.50 -4.30
C SER A 123 26.33 -1.41 -4.80
N MET A 124 26.66 -0.44 -3.94
CA MET A 124 27.34 0.80 -4.33
C MET A 124 28.47 1.10 -3.35
N ASP A 125 29.53 1.74 -3.85
CA ASP A 125 30.60 2.27 -3.00
C ASP A 125 30.24 3.64 -2.43
N GLU A 126 31.07 4.11 -1.49
CA GLU A 126 30.82 5.36 -0.76
C GLU A 126 30.83 6.58 -1.68
N ASP A 127 31.68 6.58 -2.72
CA ASP A 127 31.79 7.66 -3.70
C ASP A 127 30.50 7.80 -4.53
N CYS A 128 29.93 6.69 -5.02
CA CYS A 128 28.66 6.70 -5.75
C CYS A 128 27.48 7.14 -4.86
N VAL A 129 27.51 6.75 -3.59
CA VAL A 129 26.48 7.14 -2.61
C VAL A 129 26.51 8.64 -2.36
N GLU A 130 27.70 9.23 -2.21
CA GLU A 130 27.86 10.66 -1.99
C GLU A 130 27.37 11.48 -3.20
N GLU A 131 27.75 11.08 -4.42
CA GLU A 131 27.31 11.72 -5.67
C GLU A 131 25.78 11.72 -5.80
N LEU A 132 25.14 10.57 -5.61
CA LEU A 132 23.69 10.46 -5.73
C LEU A 132 22.95 11.20 -4.61
N PHE A 133 23.52 11.22 -3.40
CA PHE A 133 22.94 11.97 -2.29
C PHE A 133 22.99 13.48 -2.53
N GLU A 134 24.08 13.99 -3.10
CA GLU A 134 24.21 15.39 -3.50
C GLU A 134 23.18 15.74 -4.59
N PHE A 135 23.05 14.91 -5.63
CA PHE A 135 22.04 15.09 -6.67
C PHE A 135 20.62 15.21 -6.11
N PHE A 136 20.19 14.28 -5.24
CA PHE A 136 18.85 14.35 -4.64
C PHE A 136 18.67 15.54 -3.69
N SER A 137 19.74 16.02 -3.06
CA SER A 137 19.71 17.20 -2.19
C SER A 137 19.57 18.52 -2.96
N GLU A 138 20.11 18.59 -4.18
CA GLU A 138 20.00 19.76 -5.06
C GLU A 138 18.74 19.74 -5.92
N SER A 139 18.18 18.55 -6.19
CA SER A 139 16.93 18.41 -6.93
C SER A 139 15.76 19.06 -6.18
N GLU A 140 15.04 19.96 -6.86
CA GLU A 140 13.77 20.52 -6.37
C GLU A 140 12.62 19.49 -6.44
N ASP A 141 12.82 18.37 -7.14
CA ASP A 141 11.83 17.30 -7.29
C ASP A 141 12.27 16.03 -6.53
N GLU A 142 11.36 15.49 -5.72
CA GLU A 142 11.50 14.20 -5.04
C GLU A 142 11.28 13.01 -5.98
N GLY A 143 11.01 13.26 -7.27
CA GLY A 143 10.76 12.27 -8.31
C GLY A 143 12.01 11.51 -8.75
N ILE A 144 11.86 10.22 -9.03
CA ILE A 144 12.95 9.37 -9.54
C ILE A 144 13.23 9.59 -11.04
N GLU A 145 12.28 10.17 -11.78
CA GLU A 145 12.37 10.32 -13.23
C GLU A 145 13.59 11.16 -13.64
N ALA A 146 13.87 12.24 -12.92
CA ALA A 146 15.04 13.07 -13.17
C ALA A 146 16.35 12.29 -12.97
N ALA A 147 16.43 11.50 -11.90
CA ALA A 147 17.60 10.67 -11.61
C ALA A 147 17.81 9.59 -12.68
N LEU A 148 16.72 8.99 -13.19
CA LEU A 148 16.79 7.98 -14.25
C LEU A 148 17.29 8.55 -15.57
N ILE A 149 16.95 9.80 -15.88
CA ILE A 149 17.41 10.49 -17.10
C ILE A 149 18.88 10.89 -16.97
N GLU A 150 19.28 11.47 -15.83
CA GLU A 150 20.64 11.95 -15.62
C GLU A 150 21.66 10.81 -15.53
N PHE A 151 21.27 9.70 -14.90
CA PHE A 151 22.18 8.59 -14.61
C PHE A 151 21.88 7.29 -15.35
N GLU A 152 21.13 7.33 -16.46
CA GLU A 152 20.72 6.13 -17.24
C GLU A 152 21.89 5.21 -17.59
N ASP A 153 23.06 5.79 -17.89
CA ASP A 153 24.27 5.08 -18.32
C ASP A 153 25.20 4.68 -17.15
N SER A 154 24.98 5.22 -15.95
CA SER A 154 25.90 5.12 -14.81
C SER A 154 25.38 4.19 -13.71
N TYR A 155 24.07 4.21 -13.46
CA TYR A 155 23.44 3.48 -12.36
C TYR A 155 22.23 2.70 -12.83
N SER A 156 22.01 1.53 -12.24
CA SER A 156 20.77 0.79 -12.45
C SER A 156 19.60 1.50 -11.77
N GLU A 157 18.40 1.27 -12.33
CA GLU A 157 17.15 1.78 -11.72
C GLU A 157 17.05 1.40 -10.24
N ASN A 158 17.45 0.17 -9.87
CA ASN A 158 17.37 -0.28 -8.47
C ASN A 158 18.30 0.50 -7.54
N GLU A 159 19.50 0.86 -7.99
CA GLU A 159 20.46 1.65 -7.23
C GLU A 159 19.93 3.07 -6.99
N LEU A 160 19.40 3.71 -8.05
CA LEU A 160 18.77 5.02 -7.96
C LEU A 160 17.55 5.00 -7.02
N ARG A 161 16.74 3.93 -7.08
CA ARG A 161 15.59 3.73 -6.18
C ARG A 161 16.04 3.61 -4.72
N LEU A 162 17.06 2.81 -4.43
CA LEU A 162 17.59 2.66 -3.08
C LEU A 162 18.14 3.99 -2.53
N MET A 163 18.87 4.74 -3.35
CA MET A 163 19.38 6.05 -2.95
C MET A 163 18.27 7.06 -2.67
N ARG A 164 17.24 7.08 -3.51
CA ARG A 164 16.05 7.90 -3.26
C ARG A 164 15.35 7.53 -1.95
N VAL A 165 15.18 6.23 -1.67
CA VAL A 165 14.59 5.77 -0.40
C VAL A 165 15.41 6.25 0.79
N LYS A 166 16.74 6.15 0.72
CA LYS A 166 17.64 6.66 1.76
C LYS A 166 17.48 8.16 1.95
N PHE A 167 17.49 8.92 0.86
CA PHE A 167 17.33 10.37 0.90
C PHE A 167 16.01 10.79 1.55
N LEU A 168 14.88 10.20 1.11
CA LEU A 168 13.56 10.48 1.70
C LEU A 168 13.49 10.08 3.18
N SER A 169 14.13 8.97 3.56
CA SER A 169 14.15 8.54 4.95
C SER A 169 15.04 9.42 5.85
N ASP A 170 16.10 10.02 5.31
CA ASP A 170 17.04 10.84 6.08
C ASP A 170 16.63 12.31 6.15
N VAL A 171 16.07 12.86 5.07
CA VAL A 171 15.79 14.29 4.89
C VAL A 171 14.30 14.63 5.06
N ALA A 172 13.39 13.79 4.56
CA ALA A 172 11.95 14.09 4.60
C ALA A 172 11.26 13.63 5.89
N ASN A 173 11.84 12.66 6.62
CA ASN A 173 11.27 11.99 7.80
C ASN A 173 12.16 12.06 9.05
#